data_AF-A0A7S3TQ92-F1
#
_entry.id   AF-A0A7S3TQ92-F1
#
_cell.length_a   1.000
_cell.length_b   1.000
_cell.length_c   1.000
_cell.angle_alpha   90.00
_cell.angle_beta   90.00
_cell.angle_gamma   90.00
#
_symmetry.space_group_name_H-M   'P 1'
#
loop_
_entity.id
_entity.type
_entity.pdbx_description
1 polymer ?
#
loop_
_entity_poly.entity_id
_entity_poly.type
_entity_poly.pdbx_seq_one_letter_code
_entity_poly.pdbx_strand_id
1 'polypeptide(L)'
;GRGGRGGREREGKEKEARSWDGGPAPAKLDFSSDKGAGARAAVKVYEGGRVDLDQAFGVGAAPPAEGTTSFLGGTLSKLVGGGPVTAEAMAPVLKALLDRLVEKNVAQEVGAKVIDAVGASLVGASLPTFGSLASTVKAAMAEALGRVLTPSRRVDLLHDISTARGGKRPYVVVFVGVNGVGKSTSLSKVAYYIKSNGFVPLLCACDTFRSGAVEQLRVHAQALDVPLFQKGYGNDAAQIAADGIAHAQAMGYDAVLVDTAGRMQDNEPLMRALAKLVHVNSPDLVLFVGEALAGNDAVDQAAGCKHAIA
;
A
#
# COMPACT_ATOMS: atom_id res chain seq x y z
N GLY A 1 -36.23 69.69 11.89
CA GLY A 1 -36.02 68.85 10.69
C GLY A 1 -34.79 68.02 10.90
N ARG A 2 -34.93 66.68 10.90
CA ARG A 2 -33.83 65.72 11.08
C ARG A 2 -33.37 65.22 9.71
N GLY A 3 -32.06 65.23 9.48
CA GLY A 3 -31.42 64.84 8.22
C GLY A 3 -31.56 63.35 7.92
N GLY A 4 -31.96 63.05 6.67
CA GLY A 4 -31.99 61.70 6.13
C GLY A 4 -30.59 61.22 5.75
N ARG A 5 -30.17 60.11 6.35
CA ARG A 5 -29.04 59.31 5.86
C ARG A 5 -29.56 58.36 4.78
N GLY A 6 -29.14 58.56 3.54
CA GLY A 6 -29.36 57.62 2.45
C GLY A 6 -28.56 56.34 2.67
N GLY A 7 -29.25 55.21 2.86
CA GLY A 7 -28.65 53.89 2.81
C GLY A 7 -28.35 53.52 1.35
N ARG A 8 -27.11 53.15 1.05
CA ARG A 8 -26.76 52.45 -0.19
C ARG A 8 -27.10 50.98 -0.01
N GLU A 9 -28.14 50.51 -0.68
CA GLU A 9 -28.34 49.08 -0.91
C GLU A 9 -27.17 48.58 -1.77
N ARG A 10 -26.44 47.59 -1.26
CA ARG A 10 -25.48 46.82 -2.04
C ARG A 10 -26.26 45.65 -2.63
N GLU A 11 -26.59 45.74 -3.91
CA GLU A 11 -27.07 44.59 -4.68
C GLU A 11 -26.02 43.47 -4.60
N GLY A 12 -26.41 42.35 -3.99
CA GLY A 12 -25.61 41.14 -3.96
C GLY A 12 -25.59 40.53 -5.35
N LYS A 13 -24.42 40.52 -6.01
CA LYS A 13 -24.23 39.69 -7.21
C LYS A 13 -24.32 38.23 -6.81
N GLU A 14 -25.42 37.56 -7.18
CA GLU A 14 -25.47 36.09 -7.23
C GLU A 14 -24.32 35.60 -8.11
N LYS A 15 -23.50 34.69 -7.58
CA LYS A 15 -22.50 33.98 -8.38
C LYS A 15 -23.20 32.81 -9.04
N GLU A 16 -23.37 32.87 -10.36
CA GLU A 16 -23.79 31.72 -11.16
C GLU A 16 -22.85 30.53 -10.93
N ALA A 17 -23.43 29.36 -10.64
CA ALA A 17 -22.71 28.11 -10.61
C ALA A 17 -22.21 27.79 -12.03
N ARG A 18 -20.96 27.33 -12.16
CA ARG A 18 -20.42 26.88 -13.45
C ARG A 18 -21.26 25.72 -13.98
N SER A 19 -21.91 25.90 -15.12
CA SER A 19 -22.46 24.79 -15.90
C SER A 19 -21.28 23.99 -16.46
N TRP A 20 -21.32 22.69 -16.24
CA TRP A 20 -20.46 21.77 -16.97
C TRP A 20 -21.22 21.40 -18.23
N ASP A 21 -21.00 22.16 -19.30
CA ASP A 21 -21.49 21.77 -20.62
C ASP A 21 -20.74 20.48 -21.01
N GLY A 22 -21.44 19.36 -20.87
CA GLY A 22 -20.95 18.04 -21.24
C GLY A 22 -20.63 18.02 -22.72
N GLY A 23 -19.36 18.27 -23.05
CA GLY A 23 -18.81 17.95 -24.37
C GLY A 23 -19.09 16.49 -24.70
N PRO A 24 -19.16 16.13 -25.99
CA PRO A 24 -19.55 14.80 -26.41
C PRO A 24 -18.68 13.74 -25.74
N ALA A 25 -19.31 12.71 -25.20
CA ALA A 25 -18.64 11.58 -24.55
C ALA A 25 -17.53 11.04 -25.47
N PRO A 26 -16.34 10.71 -24.93
CA PRO A 26 -15.28 10.10 -25.72
C PRO A 26 -15.83 8.86 -26.41
N ALA A 27 -15.62 8.77 -27.73
CA ALA A 27 -16.11 7.67 -28.53
C ALA A 27 -15.51 6.34 -28.02
N LYS A 28 -16.39 5.49 -27.47
CA LYS A 28 -16.20 4.06 -27.14
C LYS A 28 -15.13 3.74 -26.09
N LEU A 29 -15.56 3.74 -24.83
CA LEU A 29 -15.06 2.82 -23.79
C LEU A 29 -16.19 1.83 -23.46
N ASP A 30 -16.57 1.04 -24.46
CA ASP A 30 -17.56 -0.02 -24.33
C ASP A 30 -16.82 -1.35 -24.16
N PHE A 31 -16.81 -1.89 -22.93
CA PHE A 31 -16.35 -3.25 -22.62
C PHE A 31 -17.52 -4.25 -22.56
N SER A 32 -18.72 -3.83 -22.96
CA SER A 32 -19.94 -4.66 -22.97
C SER A 32 -20.17 -5.31 -24.33
N SER A 33 -19.13 -5.86 -24.94
CA SER A 33 -19.31 -6.87 -25.98
C SER A 33 -18.08 -7.75 -26.09
N ASP A 34 -18.11 -8.89 -25.39
CA ASP A 34 -18.03 -10.12 -26.15
C ASP A 34 -18.73 -11.29 -25.44
N LYS A 35 -19.60 -11.93 -26.21
CA LYS A 35 -20.30 -13.16 -25.85
C LYS A 35 -19.28 -14.29 -25.85
N GLY A 36 -18.99 -14.84 -24.68
CA GLY A 36 -18.17 -16.03 -24.53
C GLY A 36 -18.32 -16.62 -23.15
N ALA A 37 -19.39 -17.40 -22.94
CA ALA A 37 -19.42 -18.34 -21.83
C ALA A 37 -18.19 -19.27 -21.95
N GLY A 38 -17.30 -19.23 -20.96
CA GLY A 38 -16.19 -20.18 -20.85
C GLY A 38 -14.82 -19.69 -21.31
N ALA A 39 -14.33 -18.57 -20.77
CA ALA A 39 -12.89 -18.36 -20.64
C ALA A 39 -12.63 -17.41 -19.46
N ARG A 40 -12.10 -17.95 -18.35
CA ARG A 40 -11.46 -17.11 -17.32
C ARG A 40 -10.37 -16.33 -18.03
N ALA A 41 -10.53 -15.02 -18.18
CA ALA A 41 -9.45 -14.16 -18.64
C ALA A 41 -8.24 -14.44 -17.74
N ALA A 42 -7.19 -15.02 -18.33
CA ALA A 42 -5.96 -15.31 -17.61
C ALA A 42 -5.50 -14.03 -16.93
N VAL A 43 -5.40 -14.06 -15.60
CA VAL A 43 -4.76 -13.00 -14.84
C VAL A 43 -3.39 -12.82 -15.47
N LYS A 44 -3.18 -11.70 -16.17
CA LYS A 44 -1.83 -11.30 -16.59
C LYS A 44 -1.07 -11.02 -15.31
N VAL A 45 -0.36 -12.03 -14.83
CA VAL A 45 0.67 -11.86 -13.82
C VAL A 45 1.67 -10.91 -14.45
N TYR A 46 1.76 -9.71 -13.88
CA TYR A 46 2.84 -8.79 -14.23
C TYR A 46 4.11 -9.41 -13.68
N GLU A 47 4.80 -10.20 -14.51
CA GLU A 47 6.18 -10.59 -14.25
C GLU A 47 6.99 -9.31 -14.36
N GLY A 48 7.15 -8.60 -13.23
CA GLY A 48 8.00 -7.43 -13.15
C GLY A 48 9.33 -7.74 -13.83
N GLY A 49 9.75 -6.88 -14.77
CA GLY A 49 10.97 -7.08 -15.53
C GLY A 49 12.10 -7.44 -14.57
N ARG A 50 12.74 -8.60 -14.78
CA ARG A 50 13.91 -8.99 -14.01
C ARG A 50 14.92 -7.85 -14.14
N VAL A 51 15.15 -7.14 -13.04
CA VAL A 51 16.26 -6.20 -12.97
C VAL A 51 17.51 -7.04 -13.13
N ASP A 52 18.29 -6.76 -14.16
CA ASP A 52 19.63 -7.32 -14.28
C ASP A 52 20.46 -6.72 -13.14
N LEU A 53 20.48 -7.47 -12.04
CA LEU A 53 21.19 -7.16 -10.82
C LEU A 53 22.70 -7.35 -10.99
N ASP A 54 23.25 -7.62 -12.17
CA ASP A 54 24.70 -7.60 -12.40
C ASP A 54 25.07 -6.30 -13.11
N GLN A 55 24.29 -5.92 -14.12
CA GLN A 55 24.41 -4.64 -14.81
C GLN A 55 24.16 -3.44 -13.87
N ALA A 56 23.21 -3.58 -12.95
CA ALA A 56 22.80 -2.47 -12.11
C ALA A 56 23.63 -2.27 -10.82
N PHE A 57 24.59 -3.16 -10.54
CA PHE A 57 25.58 -2.98 -9.46
C PHE A 57 27.02 -2.90 -9.98
N GLY A 58 27.21 -2.71 -11.30
CA GLY A 58 28.53 -2.52 -11.89
C GLY A 58 29.49 -3.70 -11.68
N VAL A 59 28.96 -4.91 -11.48
CA VAL A 59 29.78 -6.12 -11.35
C VAL A 59 30.04 -6.63 -12.77
N GLY A 60 30.81 -5.86 -13.54
CA GLY A 60 31.25 -6.27 -14.87
C GLY A 60 31.96 -7.61 -14.79
N ALA A 61 31.56 -8.54 -15.65
CA ALA A 61 32.32 -9.76 -15.90
C ALA A 61 33.79 -9.40 -16.10
N ALA A 62 34.69 -10.12 -15.43
CA ALA A 62 36.11 -10.00 -15.67
C ALA A 62 36.37 -10.15 -17.19
N PRO A 63 37.22 -9.30 -17.80
CA PRO A 63 37.51 -9.42 -19.22
C PRO A 63 38.08 -10.81 -19.52
N PRO A 64 37.79 -11.40 -20.69
CA PRO A 64 38.37 -12.68 -21.04
C PRO A 64 39.89 -12.53 -21.09
N ALA A 65 40.58 -13.38 -20.34
CA ALA A 65 42.04 -13.43 -20.38
C ALA A 65 42.47 -13.88 -21.78
N GLU A 66 42.97 -12.94 -22.59
CA GLU A 66 43.69 -13.27 -23.81
C GLU A 66 44.98 -14.00 -23.43
N GLY A 67 45.09 -15.23 -23.93
CA GLY A 67 46.23 -16.08 -23.66
C GLY A 67 47.51 -15.57 -24.31
N THR A 68 48.59 -15.61 -23.55
CA THR A 68 49.90 -15.97 -24.10
C THR A 68 50.63 -16.86 -23.09
N THR A 69 51.04 -18.00 -23.60
CA THR A 69 51.62 -19.13 -22.89
C THR A 69 53.06 -18.88 -22.43
N SER A 70 53.34 -19.37 -21.22
CA SER A 70 54.63 -19.90 -20.74
C SER A 70 55.71 -18.92 -20.29
N PHE A 71 55.96 -18.86 -18.97
CA PHE A 71 57.18 -19.39 -18.35
C PHE A 71 57.07 -19.42 -16.80
N LEU A 72 57.34 -20.59 -16.20
CA LEU A 72 57.80 -20.89 -14.81
C LEU A 72 57.20 -20.07 -13.63
N GLY A 73 56.54 -20.66 -12.64
CA GLY A 73 57.06 -21.73 -11.79
C GLY A 73 57.11 -21.21 -10.34
N GLY A 74 56.22 -21.73 -9.48
CA GLY A 74 56.35 -21.64 -8.03
C GLY A 74 55.99 -20.30 -7.38
N THR A 75 54.71 -19.94 -7.32
CA THR A 75 54.13 -19.07 -6.24
C THR A 75 52.59 -18.98 -6.29
N LEU A 76 51.89 -19.98 -6.86
CA LEU A 76 50.43 -19.93 -7.02
C LEU A 76 49.69 -20.71 -5.91
N SER A 77 49.92 -20.35 -4.64
CA SER A 77 49.17 -20.92 -3.50
C SER A 77 48.74 -19.88 -2.46
N LYS A 78 48.87 -18.58 -2.74
CA LYS A 78 48.46 -17.50 -1.82
C LYS A 78 47.42 -16.53 -2.36
N LEU A 79 46.89 -16.78 -3.56
CA LEU A 79 45.89 -15.91 -4.19
C LEU A 79 44.76 -16.70 -4.86
N VAL A 80 44.38 -17.85 -4.29
CA VAL A 80 43.09 -18.49 -4.60
C VAL A 80 42.13 -18.04 -3.49
N GLY A 81 41.18 -17.20 -3.89
CA GLY A 81 40.24 -16.50 -3.01
C GLY A 81 39.37 -17.46 -2.19
N GLY A 82 39.71 -17.57 -0.91
CA GLY A 82 38.92 -18.30 0.10
C GLY A 82 39.15 -17.76 1.52
N GLY A 83 39.65 -16.53 1.66
CA GLY A 83 39.80 -15.90 2.96
C GLY A 83 38.43 -15.60 3.59
N PRO A 84 38.32 -15.59 4.92
CA PRO A 84 37.08 -15.22 5.60
C PRO A 84 36.67 -13.81 5.18
N VAL A 85 35.37 -13.61 4.98
CA VAL A 85 34.82 -12.29 4.67
C VAL A 85 35.03 -11.37 5.88
N THR A 86 35.80 -10.30 5.69
CA THR A 86 36.05 -9.29 6.74
C THR A 86 35.09 -8.11 6.61
N ALA A 87 34.86 -7.41 7.72
CA ALA A 87 33.98 -6.25 7.76
C ALA A 87 34.50 -5.11 6.85
N GLU A 88 35.82 -4.91 6.80
CA GLU A 88 36.47 -3.86 6.01
C GLU A 88 36.30 -4.11 4.51
N ALA A 89 36.41 -5.38 4.07
CA ALA A 89 36.22 -5.75 2.67
C ALA A 89 34.76 -5.57 2.20
N MET A 90 33.79 -5.72 3.11
CA MET A 90 32.37 -5.57 2.82
C MET A 90 31.88 -4.13 2.82
N ALA A 91 32.49 -3.24 3.62
CA ALA A 91 32.07 -1.87 3.81
C ALA A 91 31.73 -1.10 2.50
N PRO A 92 32.56 -1.10 1.44
CA PRO A 92 32.23 -0.39 0.19
C PRO A 92 31.04 -1.02 -0.54
N VAL A 93 30.89 -2.34 -0.51
CA VAL A 93 29.77 -3.05 -1.14
C VAL A 93 28.48 -2.75 -0.41
N LEU A 94 28.48 -2.86 0.93
CA LEU A 94 27.31 -2.57 1.77
C LEU A 94 26.85 -1.11 1.63
N LYS A 95 27.79 -0.17 1.56
CA LYS A 95 27.47 1.25 1.31
C LYS A 95 26.82 1.45 -0.05
N ALA A 96 27.38 0.86 -1.12
CA ALA A 96 26.79 0.97 -2.45
C ALA A 96 25.38 0.36 -2.52
N LEU A 97 25.13 -0.73 -1.78
CA LEU A 97 23.80 -1.32 -1.67
C LEU A 97 22.82 -0.41 -0.92
N LEU A 98 23.25 0.22 0.19
CA LEU A 98 22.43 1.18 0.92
C LEU A 98 22.03 2.37 0.03
N ASP A 99 23.01 2.98 -0.64
CA ASP A 99 22.80 4.12 -1.53
C ASP A 99 21.74 3.76 -2.60
N ARG A 100 21.78 2.54 -3.13
CA ARG A 100 20.82 2.03 -4.11
C ARG A 100 19.44 1.73 -3.55
N LEU A 101 19.34 1.23 -2.31
CA LEU A 101 18.05 1.06 -1.63
C LEU A 101 17.34 2.40 -1.47
N VAL A 102 18.08 3.42 -1.02
CA VAL A 102 17.56 4.78 -0.86
C VAL A 102 17.13 5.37 -2.20
N GLU A 103 17.94 5.19 -3.27
CA GLU A 103 17.56 5.58 -4.64
C GLU A 103 16.26 4.89 -5.12
N LYS A 104 16.00 3.67 -4.64
CA LYS A 104 14.76 2.91 -4.92
C LYS A 104 13.65 3.13 -3.89
N ASN A 105 13.66 4.28 -3.22
CA ASN A 105 12.61 4.73 -2.31
C ASN A 105 12.43 3.86 -1.05
N VAL A 106 13.48 3.15 -0.63
CA VAL A 106 13.49 2.48 0.68
C VAL A 106 13.92 3.49 1.74
N ALA A 107 13.17 3.55 2.84
CA ALA A 107 13.48 4.47 3.93
C ALA A 107 14.90 4.24 4.46
N GLN A 108 15.65 5.33 4.70
CA GLN A 108 17.08 5.25 5.04
C GLN A 108 17.35 4.38 6.26
N GLU A 109 16.56 4.54 7.32
CA GLU A 109 16.69 3.74 8.55
C GLU A 109 16.38 2.26 8.33
N VAL A 110 15.42 1.95 7.46
CA VAL A 110 15.06 0.56 7.12
C VAL A 110 16.18 -0.06 6.29
N GLY A 111 16.69 0.68 5.30
CA GLY A 111 17.82 0.26 4.48
C GLY A 111 19.05 -0.02 5.33
N ALA A 112 19.39 0.87 6.27
CA ALA A 112 20.51 0.68 7.19
C ALA A 112 20.35 -0.60 8.02
N LYS A 113 19.18 -0.84 8.61
CA LYS A 113 18.90 -2.07 9.38
C LYS A 113 19.05 -3.34 8.56
N VAL A 114 18.61 -3.32 7.29
CA VAL A 114 18.77 -4.48 6.39
C VAL A 114 20.25 -4.71 6.09
N ILE A 115 21.00 -3.64 5.80
CA ILE A 115 22.43 -3.71 5.50
C ILE A 115 23.24 -4.19 6.70
N ASP A 116 22.93 -3.71 7.91
CA ASP A 116 23.56 -4.15 9.15
C ASP A 116 23.32 -5.65 9.40
N ALA A 117 22.08 -6.12 9.19
CA ALA A 117 21.73 -7.54 9.35
C ALA A 117 22.46 -8.43 8.32
N VAL A 118 22.59 -7.98 7.08
CA VAL A 118 23.33 -8.68 6.03
C VAL A 118 24.82 -8.71 6.37
N GLY A 119 25.41 -7.58 6.75
CA GLY A 119 26.81 -7.48 7.14
C GLY A 119 27.13 -8.44 8.29
N ALA A 120 26.33 -8.41 9.36
CA ALA A 120 26.49 -9.30 10.50
C ALA A 120 26.40 -10.79 10.13
N SER A 121 25.55 -11.17 9.17
CA SER A 121 25.39 -12.55 8.73
C SER A 121 26.56 -13.10 7.90
N LEU A 122 27.39 -12.21 7.34
CA LEU A 122 28.46 -12.56 6.41
C LEU A 122 29.87 -12.46 7.01
N VAL A 123 30.06 -11.72 8.12
CA VAL A 123 31.37 -11.66 8.78
C VAL A 123 31.83 -13.06 9.18
N GLY A 124 33.03 -13.44 8.74
CA GLY A 124 33.62 -14.75 9.03
C GLY A 124 33.08 -15.89 8.16
N ALA A 125 32.10 -15.65 7.29
CA ALA A 125 31.67 -16.64 6.31
C ALA A 125 32.78 -16.89 5.29
N SER A 126 32.92 -18.14 4.84
CA SER A 126 33.81 -18.49 3.73
C SER A 126 33.08 -18.26 2.41
N LEU A 127 33.78 -17.67 1.44
CA LEU A 127 33.21 -17.49 0.11
C LEU A 127 33.06 -18.85 -0.60
N PRO A 128 31.99 -19.03 -1.41
CA PRO A 128 31.86 -20.21 -2.26
C PRO A 128 33.04 -20.32 -3.23
N THR A 129 33.45 -21.56 -3.57
CA THR A 129 34.61 -21.86 -4.44
C THR A 129 34.58 -21.14 -5.80
N PHE A 130 33.38 -20.83 -6.31
CA PHE A 130 33.18 -20.10 -7.58
C PHE A 130 32.38 -18.80 -7.40
N GLY A 131 32.32 -18.25 -6.17
CA GLY A 131 31.55 -17.06 -5.84
C GLY A 131 32.42 -15.83 -5.60
N SER A 132 31.95 -14.65 -6.01
CA SER A 132 32.54 -13.36 -5.63
C SER A 132 31.93 -12.84 -4.33
N LEU A 133 32.66 -11.96 -3.63
CA LEU A 133 32.12 -11.24 -2.46
C LEU A 133 30.81 -10.51 -2.82
N ALA A 134 30.77 -9.84 -3.97
CA ALA A 134 29.57 -9.14 -4.44
C ALA A 134 28.38 -10.10 -4.64
N SER A 135 28.59 -11.26 -5.27
CA SER A 135 27.52 -12.25 -5.47
C SER A 135 27.02 -12.85 -4.16
N THR A 136 27.92 -13.03 -3.18
CA THR A 136 27.58 -13.55 -1.84
C THR A 136 26.76 -12.53 -1.06
N VAL A 137 27.18 -11.26 -1.05
CA VAL A 137 26.43 -10.17 -0.41
C VAL A 137 25.06 -9.98 -1.07
N LYS A 138 24.98 -10.05 -2.40
CA LYS A 138 23.70 -9.95 -3.14
C LYS A 138 22.72 -11.08 -2.81
N ALA A 139 23.21 -12.32 -2.68
CA ALA A 139 22.38 -13.45 -2.27
C ALA A 139 21.83 -13.27 -0.84
N ALA A 140 22.70 -12.91 0.11
CA ALA A 140 22.30 -12.63 1.49
C ALA A 140 21.30 -11.46 1.58
N MET A 141 21.47 -10.44 0.74
CA MET A 141 20.55 -9.31 0.63
C MET A 141 19.18 -9.73 0.14
N ALA A 142 19.11 -10.54 -0.92
CA ALA A 142 17.84 -11.07 -1.44
C ALA A 142 17.11 -11.90 -0.38
N GLU A 143 17.85 -12.70 0.39
CA GLU A 143 17.30 -13.47 1.50
C GLU A 143 16.77 -12.56 2.62
N ALA A 144 17.54 -11.55 3.04
CA ALA A 144 17.13 -10.60 4.07
C ALA A 144 15.86 -9.83 3.67
N LEU A 145 15.81 -9.32 2.43
CA LEU A 145 14.62 -8.66 1.88
C LEU A 145 13.45 -9.64 1.78
N GLY A 146 13.68 -10.88 1.37
CA GLY A 146 12.65 -11.92 1.32
C GLY A 146 12.01 -12.18 2.68
N ARG A 147 12.81 -12.21 3.76
CA ARG A 147 12.30 -12.32 5.14
C ARG A 147 11.49 -11.10 5.55
N VAL A 148 11.95 -9.88 5.22
CA VAL A 148 11.25 -8.63 5.56
C VAL A 148 9.91 -8.50 4.82
N LEU A 149 9.87 -8.89 3.54
CA LEU A 149 8.69 -8.76 2.68
C LEU A 149 7.69 -9.93 2.82
N THR A 150 8.07 -11.00 3.53
CA THR A 150 7.19 -12.15 3.79
C THR A 150 6.63 -12.06 5.21
N PRO A 151 5.43 -11.46 5.40
CA PRO A 151 4.85 -11.35 6.74
C PRO A 151 4.46 -12.72 7.30
N SER A 152 4.57 -12.88 8.62
CA SER A 152 4.20 -14.12 9.33
C SER A 152 2.69 -14.41 9.27
N ARG A 153 1.86 -13.37 9.09
CA ARG A 153 0.42 -13.49 8.97
C ARG A 153 0.02 -13.54 7.49
N ARG A 154 -0.66 -14.62 7.09
CA ARG A 154 -1.39 -14.67 5.82
C ARG A 154 -2.74 -13.97 6.00
N VAL A 155 -3.14 -13.18 5.02
CA VAL A 155 -4.46 -12.55 4.95
C VAL A 155 -5.17 -13.19 3.76
N ASP A 156 -6.20 -14.00 4.02
CA ASP A 156 -7.05 -14.58 2.99
C ASP A 156 -8.46 -14.02 3.16
N LEU A 157 -8.69 -12.87 2.54
CA LEU A 157 -9.91 -12.10 2.70
C LEU A 157 -11.17 -12.91 2.33
N LEU A 158 -11.12 -13.73 1.28
CA LEU A 158 -12.28 -14.50 0.84
C LEU A 158 -12.59 -15.65 1.80
N HIS A 159 -11.55 -16.33 2.29
CA HIS A 159 -11.72 -17.37 3.31
C HIS A 159 -12.29 -16.79 4.62
N ASP A 160 -11.76 -15.66 5.05
CA ASP A 160 -12.19 -14.99 6.28
C ASP A 160 -13.65 -14.51 6.18
N ILE A 161 -14.05 -13.94 5.03
CA ILE A 161 -15.46 -13.57 4.75
C ILE A 161 -16.35 -14.81 4.73
N SER A 162 -15.94 -15.89 4.07
CA SER A 162 -16.71 -17.13 4.04
C SER A 162 -16.93 -17.72 5.44
N THR A 163 -15.91 -17.64 6.29
CA THR A 163 -15.97 -18.10 7.69
C THR A 163 -16.93 -17.25 8.51
N ALA A 164 -16.85 -15.92 8.41
CA ALA A 164 -17.77 -15.00 9.07
C ALA A 164 -19.23 -15.21 8.64
N ARG A 165 -19.47 -15.40 7.33
CA ARG A 165 -20.78 -15.73 6.78
C ARG A 165 -21.36 -17.02 7.37
N GLY A 166 -20.54 -18.06 7.54
CA GLY A 166 -20.94 -19.30 8.22
C GLY A 166 -21.37 -19.08 9.67
N GLY A 167 -20.77 -18.11 10.34
CA GLY A 167 -21.16 -17.60 11.66
C GLY A 167 -22.33 -16.62 11.67
N LYS A 168 -23.01 -16.39 10.53
CA LYS A 168 -24.14 -15.46 10.37
C LYS A 168 -23.84 -14.02 10.82
N ARG A 169 -22.62 -13.55 10.57
CA ARG A 169 -22.21 -12.16 10.79
C ARG A 169 -21.46 -11.63 9.57
N PRO A 170 -21.53 -10.31 9.31
CA PRO A 170 -20.68 -9.72 8.29
C PRO A 170 -19.21 -9.71 8.73
N TYR A 171 -18.30 -9.76 7.76
CA TYR A 171 -16.88 -9.52 7.97
C TYR A 171 -16.56 -8.02 7.85
N VAL A 172 -15.97 -7.42 8.88
CA VAL A 172 -15.80 -5.97 8.97
C VAL A 172 -14.36 -5.56 8.65
N VAL A 173 -14.19 -4.73 7.62
CA VAL A 173 -12.90 -4.20 7.18
C VAL A 173 -12.89 -2.68 7.32
N VAL A 174 -11.93 -2.13 8.05
CA VAL A 174 -11.76 -0.68 8.23
C VAL A 174 -10.54 -0.20 7.45
N PHE A 175 -10.75 0.75 6.55
CA PHE A 175 -9.67 1.34 5.75
C PHE A 175 -9.15 2.60 6.43
N VAL A 176 -7.85 2.63 6.71
CA VAL A 176 -7.16 3.72 7.42
C VAL A 176 -5.95 4.20 6.63
N GLY A 177 -5.45 5.40 6.92
CA GLY A 177 -4.30 5.97 6.21
C GLY A 177 -4.40 7.49 6.09
N VAL A 178 -3.31 8.12 5.65
CA VAL A 178 -3.22 9.58 5.58
C VAL A 178 -4.09 10.16 4.47
N ASN A 179 -4.09 11.49 4.33
CA ASN A 179 -4.86 12.18 3.30
C ASN A 179 -4.35 11.84 1.90
N GLY A 180 -5.25 11.74 0.92
CA GLY A 180 -4.86 11.62 -0.50
C GLY A 180 -4.38 10.24 -0.98
N VAL A 181 -4.01 9.32 -0.09
CA VAL A 181 -3.44 7.98 -0.44
C VAL A 181 -4.38 7.01 -1.18
N GLY A 182 -5.62 7.41 -1.46
CA GLY A 182 -6.57 6.58 -2.23
C GLY A 182 -7.39 5.56 -1.43
N LYS A 183 -7.74 5.86 -0.17
CA LYS A 183 -8.59 5.00 0.68
C LYS A 183 -9.93 4.62 0.03
N SER A 184 -10.79 5.60 -0.26
CA SER A 184 -12.12 5.35 -0.85
C SER A 184 -12.06 4.59 -2.18
N THR A 185 -11.06 4.89 -3.01
CA THR A 185 -10.85 4.20 -4.29
C THR A 185 -10.35 2.77 -4.10
N SER A 186 -9.42 2.53 -3.18
CA SER A 186 -8.91 1.19 -2.88
C SER A 186 -9.99 0.32 -2.23
N LEU A 187 -10.78 0.90 -1.32
CA LEU A 187 -11.96 0.27 -0.74
C LEU A 187 -12.95 -0.17 -1.83
N SER A 188 -13.21 0.68 -2.82
CA SER A 188 -14.10 0.35 -3.94
C SER A 188 -13.54 -0.79 -4.80
N LYS A 189 -12.23 -0.86 -5.01
CA LYS A 189 -11.58 -2.01 -5.68
C LYS A 189 -11.73 -3.30 -4.89
N VAL A 190 -11.55 -3.24 -3.57
CA VAL A 190 -11.78 -4.39 -2.68
C VAL A 190 -13.26 -4.81 -2.69
N ALA A 191 -14.19 -3.87 -2.70
CA ALA A 191 -15.62 -4.14 -2.85
C ALA A 191 -15.92 -4.88 -4.16
N TYR A 192 -15.36 -4.40 -5.28
CA TYR A 192 -15.49 -5.07 -6.57
C TYR A 192 -14.91 -6.49 -6.54
N TYR A 193 -13.75 -6.68 -5.92
CA TYR A 193 -13.14 -8.00 -5.75
C TYR A 193 -14.04 -8.95 -4.94
N ILE A 194 -14.59 -8.49 -3.81
CA ILE A 194 -15.52 -9.26 -2.97
C ILE A 194 -16.78 -9.62 -3.78
N LYS A 195 -17.41 -8.64 -4.44
CA LYS A 195 -18.59 -8.84 -5.30
C LYS A 195 -18.33 -9.84 -6.42
N SER A 196 -17.20 -9.71 -7.10
CA SER A 196 -16.82 -10.59 -8.22
C SER A 196 -16.58 -12.04 -7.80
N ASN A 197 -16.38 -12.29 -6.49
CA ASN A 197 -16.23 -13.63 -5.92
C ASN A 197 -17.52 -14.14 -5.25
N GLY A 198 -18.68 -13.52 -5.52
CA GLY A 198 -20.00 -14.02 -5.11
C GLY A 198 -20.42 -13.67 -3.69
N PHE A 199 -19.75 -12.71 -3.05
CA PHE A 199 -20.14 -12.15 -1.76
C PHE A 199 -20.80 -10.78 -1.94
N VAL A 200 -21.61 -10.35 -0.97
CA VAL A 200 -22.34 -9.08 -1.01
C VAL A 200 -21.70 -8.05 -0.05
N PRO A 201 -20.88 -7.11 -0.53
CA PRO A 201 -20.27 -6.08 0.30
C PRO A 201 -21.21 -4.90 0.53
N LEU A 202 -21.22 -4.35 1.75
CA LEU A 202 -21.78 -3.05 2.10
C LEU A 202 -20.67 -2.02 2.23
N LEU A 203 -20.79 -0.89 1.52
CA LEU A 203 -19.91 0.26 1.75
C LEU A 203 -20.47 1.09 2.90
N CYS A 204 -19.64 1.50 3.85
CA CYS A 204 -20.04 2.33 4.98
C CYS A 204 -19.27 3.66 4.95
N ALA A 205 -19.97 4.76 4.73
CA ALA A 205 -19.39 6.10 4.62
C ALA A 205 -19.14 6.73 5.99
N CYS A 206 -17.94 6.53 6.54
CA CYS A 206 -17.51 7.08 7.82
C CYS A 206 -16.52 8.27 7.70
N ASP A 207 -16.21 8.73 6.48
CA ASP A 207 -15.55 10.01 6.23
C ASP A 207 -16.57 11.15 6.33
N THR A 208 -16.84 11.60 7.56
CA THR A 208 -17.80 12.68 7.85
C THR A 208 -17.18 14.07 7.91
N PHE A 209 -15.87 14.18 7.65
CA PHE A 209 -15.12 15.43 7.78
C PHE A 209 -14.83 16.08 6.43
N ARG A 210 -14.43 15.30 5.43
CA ARG A 210 -14.08 15.82 4.10
C ARG A 210 -15.34 16.08 3.28
N SER A 211 -15.49 17.32 2.80
CA SER A 211 -16.57 17.68 1.89
C SER A 211 -16.52 16.83 0.60
N GLY A 212 -17.66 16.30 0.18
CA GLY A 212 -17.79 15.44 -1.00
C GLY A 212 -17.36 13.99 -0.82
N ALA A 213 -16.92 13.56 0.38
CA ALA A 213 -16.47 12.19 0.61
C ALA A 213 -17.62 11.17 0.48
N VAL A 214 -18.80 11.51 1.00
CA VAL A 214 -19.98 10.64 0.90
C VAL A 214 -20.46 10.58 -0.56
N GLU A 215 -20.44 11.70 -1.28
CA GLU A 215 -20.75 11.77 -2.71
C GLU A 215 -19.80 10.92 -3.54
N GLN A 216 -18.50 11.01 -3.26
CA GLN A 216 -17.48 10.19 -3.92
C GLN A 216 -17.77 8.70 -3.73
N LEU A 217 -18.01 8.27 -2.50
CA LEU A 217 -18.29 6.86 -2.22
C LEU A 217 -19.62 6.41 -2.82
N ARG A 218 -20.61 7.29 -2.92
CA ARG A 218 -21.89 7.03 -3.61
C ARG A 218 -21.74 6.79 -5.10
N VAL A 219 -20.91 7.57 -5.78
CA VAL A 219 -20.60 7.34 -7.20
C VAL A 219 -19.95 5.97 -7.39
N HIS A 220 -19.02 5.58 -6.51
CA HIS A 220 -18.46 4.23 -6.54
C HIS A 220 -19.50 3.14 -6.26
N ALA A 221 -20.36 3.33 -5.25
CA ALA A 221 -21.42 2.38 -4.91
C ALA A 221 -22.37 2.15 -6.09
N GLN A 222 -22.78 3.21 -6.78
CA GLN A 222 -23.62 3.16 -7.97
C GLN A 222 -22.92 2.48 -9.15
N ALA A 223 -21.66 2.85 -9.42
CA ALA A 223 -20.88 2.28 -10.51
C ALA A 223 -20.63 0.77 -10.33
N LEU A 224 -20.47 0.32 -9.08
CA LEU A 224 -20.25 -1.08 -8.74
C LEU A 224 -21.54 -1.85 -8.47
N ASP A 225 -22.69 -1.17 -8.40
CA ASP A 225 -23.98 -1.73 -7.99
C ASP A 225 -23.85 -2.49 -6.65
N VAL A 226 -23.38 -1.76 -5.63
CA VAL A 226 -23.25 -2.25 -4.25
C VAL A 226 -23.97 -1.31 -3.27
N PRO A 227 -24.53 -1.83 -2.16
CA PRO A 227 -25.23 -1.01 -1.19
C PRO A 227 -24.27 -0.03 -0.48
N LEU A 228 -24.81 1.13 -0.12
CA LEU A 228 -24.11 2.17 0.65
C LEU A 228 -24.90 2.49 1.92
N PHE A 229 -24.22 2.40 3.06
CA PHE A 229 -24.69 2.92 4.34
C PHE A 229 -24.07 4.29 4.62
N GLN A 230 -24.91 5.28 4.92
CA GLN A 230 -24.48 6.64 5.23
C GLN A 230 -25.52 7.37 6.08
N LYS A 231 -25.07 8.26 6.97
CA LYS A 231 -25.92 9.14 7.78
C LYS A 231 -25.70 10.64 7.50
N GLY A 232 -24.98 10.99 6.43
CA GLY A 232 -24.59 12.36 6.13
C GLY A 232 -23.45 12.89 7.01
N TYR A 233 -23.09 14.17 6.83
CA TYR A 233 -21.97 14.84 7.50
C TYR A 233 -22.24 15.20 8.97
N GLY A 234 -21.16 15.37 9.75
CA GLY A 234 -21.24 15.84 11.15
C GLY A 234 -21.58 14.78 12.20
N ASN A 235 -21.83 13.53 11.78
CA ASN A 235 -22.10 12.41 12.68
C ASN A 235 -20.80 11.75 13.16
N ASP A 236 -20.87 11.11 14.33
CA ASP A 236 -19.77 10.32 14.88
C ASP A 236 -19.49 9.08 14.01
N ALA A 237 -18.30 9.04 13.41
CA ALA A 237 -17.88 7.96 12.53
C ALA A 237 -17.95 6.58 13.20
N ALA A 238 -17.70 6.49 14.51
CA ALA A 238 -17.78 5.24 15.26
C ALA A 238 -19.22 4.71 15.34
N GLN A 239 -20.21 5.60 15.48
CA GLN A 239 -21.63 5.23 15.52
C GLN A 239 -22.14 4.85 14.13
N ILE A 240 -21.76 5.58 13.09
CA ILE A 240 -22.13 5.24 11.71
C ILE A 240 -21.63 3.84 11.34
N ALA A 241 -20.39 3.50 11.74
CA ALA A 241 -19.86 2.16 11.54
C ALA A 241 -20.69 1.10 12.30
N ALA A 242 -21.03 1.36 13.57
CA ALA A 242 -21.82 0.43 14.38
C ALA A 242 -23.21 0.17 13.76
N ASP A 243 -23.88 1.24 13.35
CA ASP A 243 -25.19 1.15 12.71
C ASP A 243 -25.10 0.45 11.34
N GLY A 244 -24.02 0.69 10.59
CA GLY A 244 -23.76 0.03 9.31
C GLY A 244 -23.53 -1.48 9.46
N ILE A 245 -22.81 -1.88 10.51
CA ILE A 245 -22.59 -3.30 10.86
C ILE A 245 -23.90 -3.96 11.27
N ALA A 246 -24.70 -3.30 12.12
CA ALA A 246 -26.01 -3.80 12.52
C ALA A 246 -26.97 -3.92 11.31
N HIS A 247 -26.97 -2.93 10.42
CA HIS A 247 -27.73 -2.97 9.18
C HIS A 247 -27.29 -4.13 8.27
N ALA A 248 -25.98 -4.35 8.11
CA ALA A 248 -25.46 -5.46 7.33
C ALA A 248 -25.87 -6.82 7.89
N GLN A 249 -25.83 -6.98 9.22
CA GLN A 249 -26.28 -8.20 9.87
C GLN A 249 -27.78 -8.45 9.66
N ALA A 250 -28.61 -7.40 9.74
CA ALA A 250 -30.05 -7.51 9.52
C ALA A 250 -30.42 -7.83 8.05
N MET A 251 -29.67 -7.28 7.09
CA MET A 251 -29.92 -7.47 5.65
C MET A 251 -29.18 -8.68 5.06
N GLY A 252 -28.32 -9.34 5.82
CA GLY A 252 -27.56 -10.50 5.37
C GLY A 252 -26.44 -10.16 4.38
N TYR A 253 -25.79 -9.00 4.53
CA TYR A 253 -24.58 -8.69 3.75
C TYR A 253 -23.36 -9.45 4.32
N ASP A 254 -22.47 -9.87 3.43
CA ASP A 254 -21.34 -10.75 3.79
C ASP A 254 -20.14 -9.96 4.36
N ALA A 255 -19.98 -8.70 3.95
CA ALA A 255 -18.88 -7.86 4.39
C ALA A 255 -19.32 -6.40 4.56
N VAL A 256 -18.69 -5.69 5.51
CA VAL A 256 -18.81 -4.24 5.67
C VAL A 256 -17.45 -3.60 5.45
N LEU A 257 -17.38 -2.68 4.49
CA LEU A 257 -16.16 -1.93 4.17
C LEU A 257 -16.33 -0.49 4.66
N VAL A 258 -15.61 -0.15 5.71
CA VAL A 258 -15.70 1.15 6.38
C VAL A 258 -14.68 2.11 5.80
N ASP A 259 -15.15 3.16 5.12
CA ASP A 259 -14.32 4.24 4.59
C ASP A 259 -14.11 5.30 5.68
N THR A 260 -12.87 5.55 6.08
CA THR A 260 -12.57 6.54 7.12
C THR A 260 -11.94 7.80 6.53
N ALA A 261 -12.15 8.94 7.20
CA ALA A 261 -11.44 10.17 6.88
C ALA A 261 -9.92 9.97 6.95
N GLY A 262 -9.18 10.61 6.03
CA GLY A 262 -7.72 10.64 6.09
C GLY A 262 -7.22 11.49 7.27
N ARG A 263 -6.06 11.10 7.82
CA ARG A 263 -5.54 11.70 9.06
C ARG A 263 -4.02 11.78 8.98
N MET A 264 -3.46 12.94 9.27
CA MET A 264 -2.03 13.02 9.60
C MET A 264 -1.83 12.41 10.99
N GLN A 265 -0.73 11.70 11.19
CA GLN A 265 -0.39 11.01 12.43
C GLN A 265 -0.27 11.93 13.65
N ASP A 266 -0.06 13.22 13.43
CA ASP A 266 0.03 14.27 14.45
C ASP A 266 -1.33 14.87 14.86
N ASN A 267 -2.42 14.53 14.17
CA ASN A 267 -3.74 15.09 14.45
C ASN A 267 -4.47 14.30 15.56
N GLU A 268 -4.18 14.64 16.82
CA GLU A 268 -4.68 13.94 18.00
C GLU A 268 -6.22 13.81 18.08
N PRO A 269 -7.06 14.84 17.81
CA PRO A 269 -8.51 14.68 17.78
C PRO A 269 -8.99 13.62 16.78
N LEU A 270 -8.38 13.60 15.59
CA LEU A 270 -8.70 12.60 14.58
C LEU A 270 -8.15 11.22 14.99
N MET A 271 -6.93 11.09 15.52
CA MET A 271 -6.44 9.78 15.95
C MET A 271 -7.32 9.17 17.06
N ARG A 272 -7.82 9.98 18.01
CA ARG A 272 -8.81 9.55 19.02
C ARG A 272 -10.12 9.03 18.40
N ALA A 273 -10.64 9.74 17.39
CA ALA A 273 -11.87 9.30 16.71
C ALA A 273 -11.66 7.99 15.93
N LEU A 274 -10.46 7.77 15.37
CA LEU A 274 -10.11 6.48 14.74
C LEU A 274 -10.00 5.36 15.77
N ALA A 275 -9.28 5.59 16.88
CA ALA A 275 -9.16 4.65 17.99
C ALA A 275 -10.55 4.25 18.52
N LYS A 276 -11.42 5.23 18.73
CA LYS A 276 -12.82 5.01 19.14
C LYS A 276 -13.58 4.15 18.14
N LEU A 277 -13.46 4.43 16.83
CA LEU A 277 -14.13 3.65 15.79
C LEU A 277 -13.68 2.19 15.83
N VAL A 278 -12.37 1.94 15.91
CA VAL A 278 -11.83 0.56 15.96
C VAL A 278 -12.25 -0.13 17.26
N HIS A 279 -12.13 0.53 18.41
CA HIS A 279 -12.47 -0.04 19.71
C HIS A 279 -13.95 -0.42 19.83
N VAL A 280 -14.86 0.49 19.47
CA VAL A 280 -16.31 0.27 19.59
C VAL A 280 -16.79 -0.83 18.64
N ASN A 281 -16.21 -0.93 17.45
CA ASN A 281 -16.71 -1.79 16.39
C ASN A 281 -15.96 -3.12 16.26
N SER A 282 -14.80 -3.28 16.91
CA SER A 282 -14.00 -4.51 16.90
C SER A 282 -13.87 -5.14 15.50
N PRO A 283 -13.34 -4.41 14.50
CA PRO A 283 -13.31 -4.89 13.12
C PRO A 283 -12.42 -6.13 12.98
N ASP A 284 -12.79 -7.03 12.06
CA ASP A 284 -12.01 -8.24 11.78
C ASP A 284 -10.65 -7.92 11.14
N LEU A 285 -10.59 -6.84 10.34
CA LEU A 285 -9.40 -6.42 9.64
C LEU A 285 -9.30 -4.89 9.57
N VAL A 286 -8.18 -4.35 10.03
CA VAL A 286 -7.81 -2.95 9.79
C VAL A 286 -6.77 -2.91 8.67
N LEU A 287 -7.09 -2.27 7.56
CA LEU A 287 -6.23 -2.13 6.39
C LEU A 287 -5.66 -0.72 6.31
N PHE A 288 -4.34 -0.61 6.51
CA PHE A 288 -3.61 0.61 6.23
C PHE A 288 -3.39 0.77 4.72
N VAL A 289 -3.82 1.90 4.19
CA VAL A 289 -3.61 2.31 2.81
C VAL A 289 -2.53 3.38 2.80
N GLY A 290 -1.39 3.05 2.20
CA GLY A 290 -0.28 3.98 1.93
C GLY A 290 -0.02 4.10 0.43
N GLU A 291 0.57 5.20 0.01
CA GLU A 291 1.00 5.39 -1.37
C GLU A 291 2.45 4.93 -1.57
N ALA A 292 2.75 4.34 -2.73
CA ALA A 292 4.11 3.86 -3.04
C ALA A 292 5.12 5.01 -3.27
N LEU A 293 4.64 6.24 -3.38
CA LEU A 293 5.45 7.45 -3.49
C LEU A 293 5.95 7.95 -2.13
N ALA A 294 5.37 7.45 -1.03
CA ALA A 294 5.84 7.78 0.31
C ALA A 294 7.22 7.16 0.52
N GLY A 295 8.24 8.00 0.77
CA GLY A 295 9.59 7.56 1.09
C GLY A 295 9.73 7.26 2.59
N ASN A 296 10.53 8.06 3.30
CA ASN A 296 10.74 7.91 4.74
C ASN A 296 9.43 8.01 5.54
N ASP A 297 8.52 8.90 5.13
CA ASP A 297 7.24 9.14 5.80
C ASP A 297 6.36 7.89 5.92
N ALA A 298 6.53 6.90 5.02
CA ALA A 298 5.75 5.65 5.08
C ALA A 298 5.93 4.92 6.42
N VAL A 299 7.13 4.99 7.01
CA VAL A 299 7.43 4.36 8.30
C VAL A 299 6.68 5.06 9.42
N ASP A 300 6.73 6.39 9.47
CA ASP A 300 6.08 7.19 10.50
C ASP A 300 4.54 7.10 10.42
N GLN A 301 4.00 7.11 9.21
CA GLN A 301 2.56 6.97 8.99
C GLN A 301 2.05 5.59 9.45
N ALA A 302 2.77 4.51 9.10
CA ALA A 302 2.41 3.17 9.51
C ALA A 302 2.55 3.00 11.04
N ALA A 303 3.63 3.51 11.63
CA ALA A 303 3.87 3.45 13.07
C ALA A 303 2.82 4.25 13.86
N GLY A 304 2.54 5.49 13.45
CA GLY A 304 1.55 6.35 14.08
C GLY A 304 0.13 5.77 13.99
N CYS A 305 -0.23 5.20 12.84
CA CYS A 305 -1.51 4.52 12.68
C CYS A 305 -1.62 3.30 13.59
N LYS A 306 -0.56 2.47 13.66
CA LYS A 306 -0.51 1.30 14.55
C LYS A 306 -0.61 1.69 16.03
N HIS A 307 0.07 2.75 16.45
CA HIS A 307 0.03 3.21 17.84
C HIS A 307 -1.37 3.66 18.27
N ALA A 308 -2.10 4.33 17.38
CA ALA A 308 -3.43 4.85 17.70
C ALA A 308 -4.53 3.77 17.76
N ILE A 309 -4.32 2.61 17.13
CA ILE A 309 -5.30 1.51 17.09
C ILE A 309 -4.97 0.36 18.06
N ALA A 310 -3.80 0.40 18.69
CA ALA A 310 -3.35 -0.57 19.70
C ALA A 310 -3.97 -0.27 21.07
#